data_AF-A0A7W4Z5V2-F1
#
_entry.id   AF-A0A7W4Z5V2-F1
#
_cell.length_a   1.000
_cell.length_b   1.000
_cell.length_c   1.000
_cell.angle_alpha   90.00
_cell.angle_beta   90.00
_cell.angle_gamma   90.00
#
_symmetry.space_group_name_H-M   'P 1'
#
loop_
_entity.id
_entity.type
_entity.pdbx_description
1 polymer ?
#
loop_
_entity_poly.entity_id
_entity_poly.type
_entity_poly.pdbx_seq_one_letter_code
_entity_poly.pdbx_strand_id
1 'polypeptide(L)'
;MKKLTQTLVVAALATASAATFAARPSSLVYTGAGTDESGAEYSSYSVKCTDGQRHPLTAWDNRRKWCVGEASQEECHRKQIKAAKKACKAG
;
A
#
# COMPACT_ATOMS: atom_id res chain seq x y z
N MET A 1 29.18 -39.69 42.40
CA MET A 1 28.19 -39.95 41.33
C MET A 1 26.80 -39.58 41.85
N LYS A 2 26.28 -38.41 41.47
CA LYS A 2 24.91 -37.98 41.75
C LYS A 2 24.38 -37.28 40.50
N LYS A 3 23.18 -37.70 40.13
CA LYS A 3 22.56 -37.61 38.82
C LYS A 3 22.29 -36.14 38.46
N LEU A 4 23.01 -35.61 37.47
CA LEU A 4 22.64 -34.38 36.76
C LEU A 4 21.59 -34.75 35.71
N THR A 5 20.40 -35.01 36.21
CA THR A 5 19.18 -35.22 35.43
C THR A 5 18.88 -33.98 34.58
N GLN A 6 18.97 -34.17 33.26
CA GLN A 6 18.05 -33.68 32.24
C GLN A 6 17.46 -32.28 32.47
N THR A 7 18.23 -31.25 32.14
CA THR A 7 17.70 -29.89 31.94
C THR A 7 18.33 -29.31 30.69
N LEU A 8 17.79 -29.68 29.53
CA LEU A 8 18.10 -29.03 28.25
C LEU A 8 16.92 -29.23 27.27
N VAL A 9 15.72 -28.89 27.73
CA VAL A 9 14.58 -28.58 26.87
C VAL A 9 14.51 -27.05 26.76
N VAL A 10 15.44 -26.44 26.03
CA VAL A 10 15.35 -25.02 25.61
C VAL A 10 15.94 -24.90 24.21
N ALA A 11 15.36 -25.64 23.27
CA ALA A 11 15.49 -25.39 21.84
C ALA A 11 14.10 -25.15 21.25
N ALA A 12 13.31 -24.29 21.91
CA ALA A 12 12.15 -23.70 21.27
C ALA A 12 12.68 -22.55 20.41
N LEU A 13 12.94 -22.89 19.14
CA LEU A 13 13.36 -21.99 18.09
C LEU A 13 12.59 -20.67 18.21
N ALA A 14 13.34 -19.58 18.25
CA ALA A 14 12.84 -18.23 18.04
C ALA A 14 12.14 -18.17 16.68
N THR A 15 10.84 -18.44 16.67
CA THR A 15 9.99 -18.29 15.50
C THR A 15 9.98 -16.80 15.17
N ALA A 16 10.62 -16.49 14.05
CA ALA A 16 10.81 -15.18 13.48
C ALA A 16 9.58 -14.29 13.68
N SER A 17 9.80 -13.15 14.32
CA SER A 17 8.87 -12.03 14.30
C SER A 17 8.81 -11.47 12.88
N ALA A 18 8.09 -12.14 11.99
CA ALA A 18 7.62 -11.52 10.76
C ALA A 18 6.56 -10.48 11.16
N ALA A 19 7.02 -9.31 11.58
CA ALA A 19 6.17 -8.14 11.68
C ALA A 19 5.60 -7.91 10.26
N THR A 20 4.35 -8.32 10.07
CA THR A 20 3.59 -8.07 8.84
C THR A 20 3.41 -6.55 8.70
N PHE A 21 4.41 -5.88 8.14
CA PHE A 21 4.27 -4.48 7.73
C PHE A 21 3.30 -4.46 6.55
N ALA A 22 2.02 -4.20 6.85
CA ALA A 22 1.03 -3.95 5.82
C ALA A 22 1.60 -2.92 4.83
N ALA A 23 1.53 -3.23 3.53
CA ALA A 23 2.02 -2.39 2.45
C ALA A 23 1.54 -0.94 2.64
N ARG A 24 2.48 -0.07 3.02
CA ARG A 24 2.21 1.35 3.30
C ARG A 24 2.64 2.17 2.09
N PRO A 25 1.94 3.26 1.78
CA PRO A 25 2.39 4.19 0.76
C PRO A 25 3.65 4.89 1.25
N SER A 26 4.75 4.73 0.50
CA SER A 26 6.06 5.31 0.79
C SER A 26 6.28 6.63 0.05
N SER A 27 5.79 6.72 -1.19
CA SER A 27 5.97 7.87 -2.06
C SER A 27 4.82 7.95 -3.06
N LEU A 28 4.40 9.16 -3.43
CA LEU A 28 3.44 9.42 -4.50
C LEU A 28 4.10 10.34 -5.51
N VAL A 29 4.17 9.90 -6.77
CA VAL A 29 4.79 10.64 -7.86
C VAL A 29 3.72 11.00 -8.88
N TYR A 30 3.71 12.25 -9.34
CA TYR A 30 2.85 12.67 -10.44
C TYR A 30 3.36 12.09 -11.76
N THR A 31 2.50 11.44 -12.53
CA THR A 31 2.88 10.79 -13.79
C THR A 31 2.31 11.50 -15.02
N GLY A 32 1.25 12.30 -14.86
CA GLY A 32 0.68 13.07 -15.97
C GLY A 32 -0.75 13.51 -15.67
N ALA A 33 -1.40 14.11 -16.66
CA ALA A 33 -2.82 14.40 -16.63
C ALA A 33 -3.49 13.78 -17.85
N GLY A 34 -4.76 13.46 -17.73
CA GLY A 34 -5.57 12.90 -18.80
C GLY A 34 -6.99 13.42 -18.71
N THR A 35 -7.77 13.09 -19.73
CA THR A 35 -9.20 13.39 -19.80
C THR A 35 -9.92 12.07 -19.95
N ASP A 36 -10.96 11.84 -19.16
CA ASP A 36 -11.76 10.62 -19.30
C ASP A 36 -12.69 10.69 -20.52
N GLU A 37 -13.37 9.58 -20.79
CA GLU A 37 -14.37 9.48 -21.87
C GLU A 37 -15.56 10.44 -21.72
N SER A 38 -15.80 10.96 -20.51
CA SER A 38 -16.84 11.95 -20.21
C SER A 38 -16.34 13.40 -20.34
N GLY A 39 -15.07 13.61 -20.70
CA GLY A 39 -14.46 14.94 -20.80
C GLY A 39 -13.96 15.51 -19.47
N ALA A 40 -13.94 14.72 -18.39
CA ALA A 40 -13.45 15.19 -17.10
C ALA A 40 -11.92 15.05 -17.02
N GLU A 41 -11.24 16.16 -16.72
CA GLU A 41 -9.80 16.17 -16.49
C GLU A 41 -9.44 15.52 -15.15
N TYR A 42 -8.43 14.66 -15.19
CA TYR A 42 -7.84 14.02 -14.03
C TYR A 42 -6.32 14.08 -14.07
N SER A 43 -5.73 14.02 -12.89
CA SER A 43 -4.28 13.94 -12.71
C SER A 43 -3.89 12.53 -12.31
N SER A 44 -3.01 11.90 -13.09
CA SER A 44 -2.44 10.60 -12.83
C SER A 44 -1.23 10.69 -11.89
N TYR A 45 -1.19 9.76 -10.96
CA TYR A 45 -0.13 9.57 -9.99
C TYR A 45 0.23 8.08 -9.90
N SER A 46 1.46 7.81 -9.49
CA SER A 46 1.93 6.47 -9.14
C SER A 46 2.31 6.46 -7.67
N VAL A 47 1.65 5.61 -6.88
CA VAL A 47 2.02 5.37 -5.47
C VAL A 47 2.99 4.22 -5.40
N LYS A 48 4.15 4.43 -4.78
CA LYS A 48 5.10 3.38 -4.43
C LYS A 48 4.79 2.87 -3.03
N CYS A 49 4.60 1.56 -2.90
CA CYS A 49 4.36 0.90 -1.63
C CYS A 49 5.66 0.38 -1.00
N THR A 50 5.65 0.10 0.29
CA THR A 50 6.84 -0.36 1.04
C THR A 50 7.35 -1.73 0.61
N ASP A 51 6.49 -2.56 0.04
CA ASP A 51 6.80 -3.82 -0.63
C ASP A 51 7.54 -3.64 -1.98
N GLY A 52 7.61 -2.40 -2.48
CA GLY A 52 8.30 -2.05 -3.73
C GLY A 52 7.39 -1.97 -4.96
N GLN A 53 6.15 -2.44 -4.88
CA GLN A 53 5.17 -2.33 -5.94
C GLN A 53 4.72 -0.88 -6.13
N ARG A 54 4.26 -0.60 -7.35
CA ARG A 54 3.71 0.69 -7.73
C ARG A 54 2.29 0.50 -8.25
N HIS A 55 1.38 1.31 -7.74
CA HIS A 55 -0.01 1.27 -8.18
C HIS A 55 -0.42 2.63 -8.77
N PRO A 56 -1.23 2.63 -9.83
CA PRO A 56 -1.78 3.86 -10.39
C PRO A 56 -2.85 4.44 -9.46
N LEU A 57 -2.85 5.76 -9.37
CA LEU A 57 -3.78 6.55 -8.56
C LEU A 57 -4.18 7.80 -9.35
N THR A 58 -5.46 8.11 -9.41
CA THR A 58 -5.94 9.31 -10.10
C THR A 58 -6.51 10.32 -9.12
N ALA A 59 -6.29 11.60 -9.39
CA ALA A 59 -6.86 12.70 -8.63
C ALA A 59 -7.80 13.50 -9.53
N TRP A 60 -8.98 13.79 -9.00
CA TRP A 60 -10.10 14.42 -9.67
C TRP A 60 -10.55 15.64 -8.85
N ASP A 61 -11.35 16.51 -9.47
CA ASP A 61 -11.91 17.70 -8.82
C ASP A 61 -10.82 18.53 -8.10
N ASN A 62 -9.74 18.86 -8.81
CA ASN A 62 -8.61 19.61 -8.24
C ASN A 62 -8.02 18.94 -6.97
N ARG A 63 -7.79 17.61 -7.03
CA ARG A 63 -7.27 16.77 -5.93
C ARG A 63 -8.18 16.66 -4.70
N ARG A 64 -9.46 16.99 -4.83
CA ARG A 64 -10.46 16.80 -3.75
C ARG A 64 -11.04 15.39 -3.74
N LYS A 65 -10.91 14.65 -4.84
CA LYS A 65 -11.28 13.25 -4.97
C LYS A 65 -10.09 12.46 -5.49
N TRP A 66 -9.80 11.33 -4.85
CA TRP A 66 -8.68 10.45 -5.21
C TRP A 66 -9.20 9.04 -5.43
N CYS A 67 -8.91 8.45 -6.58
CA CYS A 67 -9.43 7.14 -6.96
C CYS A 67 -8.27 6.18 -7.28
N VAL A 68 -8.47 4.89 -6.99
CA VAL A 68 -7.50 3.83 -7.28
C VAL A 68 -7.68 3.36 -8.72
N GLY A 69 -6.57 3.19 -9.45
CA GLY A 69 -6.59 2.76 -10.86
C GLY A 69 -6.19 3.85 -11.85
N GLU A 70 -6.21 3.50 -13.14
CA GLU A 70 -6.02 4.42 -14.26
C GLU A 70 -7.38 4.83 -14.79
N ALA A 71 -7.70 6.13 -14.75
CA ALA A 71 -8.98 6.71 -15.17
C ALA A 71 -10.27 6.15 -14.51
N SER A 72 -10.19 5.15 -13.63
CA SER A 72 -11.36 4.58 -12.95
C SER A 72 -11.82 5.41 -11.74
N GLN A 73 -13.14 5.59 -11.62
CA GLN A 73 -13.80 6.18 -10.44
C GLN A 73 -14.46 5.16 -9.51
N GLU A 74 -14.13 3.86 -9.65
CA GLU A 74 -14.76 2.77 -8.91
C GLU A 74 -14.47 2.83 -7.41
N GLU A 75 -13.21 3.12 -7.04
CA GLU A 75 -12.78 3.16 -5.64
C GLU A 75 -12.16 4.52 -5.28
N CYS A 76 -13.05 5.47 -5.00
CA CYS A 76 -12.69 6.84 -4.67
C CYS A 76 -12.75 7.15 -3.17
N HIS A 77 -11.84 8.01 -2.75
CA HIS A 77 -11.75 8.56 -1.40
C HIS A 77 -11.52 10.07 -1.46
N ARG A 78 -12.03 10.79 -0.45
CA ARG A 78 -11.77 12.24 -0.31
C ARG A 78 -10.33 12.57 0.08
N LYS A 79 -9.61 11.62 0.71
CA LYS A 79 -8.25 11.83 1.20
C LYS A 79 -7.25 11.02 0.37
N GLN A 80 -6.23 11.68 -0.16
CA GLN A 80 -5.11 11.07 -0.89
C GLN A 80 -4.53 9.84 -0.18
N ILE A 81 -4.16 9.99 1.10
CA ILE A 81 -3.53 8.92 1.89
C ILE A 81 -4.45 7.71 2.05
N LYS A 82 -5.78 7.89 2.04
CA LYS A 82 -6.71 6.75 2.11
C LYS A 82 -6.71 5.96 0.79
N ALA A 83 -6.77 6.65 -0.34
CA ALA A 83 -6.71 6.01 -1.65
C ALA A 83 -5.35 5.33 -1.88
N ALA A 84 -4.25 5.99 -1.52
CA ALA A 84 -2.91 5.43 -1.58
C ALA A 84 -2.75 4.17 -0.70
N LYS A 85 -3.27 4.19 0.54
CA LYS A 85 -3.26 3.01 1.42
C LYS A 85 -4.11 1.87 0.85
N LYS A 86 -5.26 2.20 0.26
CA LYS A 86 -6.15 1.22 -0.36
C LYS A 86 -5.47 0.56 -1.57
N ALA A 87 -4.84 1.36 -2.43
CA ALA A 87 -4.05 0.88 -3.57
C ALA A 87 -2.92 -0.07 -3.12
N CYS A 88 -2.14 0.32 -2.11
CA CYS A 88 -1.08 -0.54 -1.57
C CYS A 88 -1.60 -1.79 -0.84
N LYS A 89 -2.82 -1.75 -0.27
CA LYS A 89 -3.40 -2.90 0.44
C LYS A 89 -4.08 -3.90 -0.51
N ALA A 90 -4.45 -3.45 -1.71
CA ALA A 90 -5.08 -4.29 -2.73
C ALA A 90 -4.05 -5.02 -3.64
N GLY A 91 -2.77 -4.65 -3.55
CA GLY A 91 -1.65 -5.29 -4.24
C GLY A 91 -1.20 -6.61 -3.64
#